data_AF-A0A7S3IGS8-F1
#
_entry.id   AF-A0A7S3IGS8-F1
#
_cell.length_a   1.000
_cell.length_b   1.000
_cell.length_c   1.000
_cell.angle_alpha   90.00
_cell.angle_beta   90.00
_cell.angle_gamma   90.00
#
_symmetry.space_group_name_H-M   'P 1'
#
loop_
_entity.id
_entity.type
_entity.pdbx_description
1 polymer ?
#
loop_
_entity_poly.entity_id
_entity_poly.type
_entity_poly.pdbx_seq_one_letter_code
_entity_poly.pdbx_strand_id
1 'polypeptide(L)'
;VFSALTPAQCRLLGQLKVKSRLKTPLILLAGGAGLLGSLTMTYLKGMTESYRENGLFGGVSVYVYFTIAALLSVFQLKFLNEAMEVYEQVETIPIYQSSLILMNLCAGAIVLNEKRLYSWQ
;
A
#
# COMPACT_ATOMS: atom_id res chain seq x y z
N VAL A 1 13.90 -32.50 30.20
CA VAL A 1 15.13 -32.57 29.37
C VAL A 1 15.41 -31.17 28.84
N PHE A 2 16.11 -30.35 29.62
CA PHE A 2 16.53 -29.01 29.21
C PHE A 2 17.78 -29.17 28.33
N SER A 3 17.60 -29.32 27.02
CA SER A 3 18.72 -29.23 26.09
C SER A 3 19.24 -27.80 26.12
N ALA A 4 20.40 -27.62 26.75
CA ALA A 4 21.12 -26.36 26.75
C ALA A 4 21.41 -25.98 25.28
N LEU A 5 20.83 -24.86 24.83
CA LEU A 5 21.07 -24.32 23.50
C LEU A 5 22.58 -24.09 23.31
N THR A 6 23.11 -24.56 22.19
CA THR A 6 24.49 -24.32 21.82
C THR A 6 24.76 -22.81 21.66
N PRO A 7 25.98 -22.33 22.00
CA PRO A 7 26.32 -20.90 21.89
C PRO A 7 26.17 -20.32 20.47
N ALA A 8 26.16 -21.17 19.44
CA ALA A 8 25.83 -20.79 18.06
C ALA A 8 24.33 -20.46 17.89
N GLN A 9 23.42 -21.26 18.47
CA GLN A 9 21.98 -21.01 18.41
C GLN A 9 21.57 -19.76 19.21
N CYS A 10 22.29 -19.45 20.30
CA CYS A 10 22.04 -18.24 21.08
C CYS A 10 22.39 -16.95 20.30
N ARG A 11 23.46 -16.97 19.48
CA ARG A 11 23.78 -15.89 18.53
C ARG A 11 22.73 -15.74 17.42
N LEU A 12 22.19 -16.84 16.92
CA LEU A 12 21.11 -16.87 15.93
C LEU A 12 19.80 -16.28 16.50
N LEU A 13 19.47 -16.57 17.75
CA LEU A 13 18.34 -15.97 18.45
C LEU A 13 18.50 -14.45 18.65
N GLY A 14 19.71 -13.98 18.96
CA GLY A 14 20.03 -12.55 19.02
C GLY A 14 19.83 -11.85 17.67
N GLN A 15 20.30 -12.47 16.59
CA GLN A 15 20.09 -12.00 15.21
C GLN A 15 18.60 -12.01 14.81
N LEU A 16 17.84 -13.03 15.19
CA LEU A 16 16.39 -13.10 14.92
C LEU A 16 15.59 -12.03 15.67
N LYS A 17 15.97 -11.72 16.91
CA LYS A 17 15.29 -10.69 17.73
C LYS A 17 15.56 -9.28 17.18
N VAL A 18 16.76 -9.03 16.65
CA VAL A 18 17.11 -7.80 15.91
C VAL A 18 16.39 -7.76 14.56
N LYS A 19 16.37 -8.87 13.81
CA LYS A 19 15.67 -9.00 12.52
C LYS A 19 14.15 -8.80 12.66
N SER A 20 13.54 -9.20 13.77
CA SER A 20 12.13 -8.95 14.07
C SER A 20 11.80 -7.47 14.27
N ARG A 21 12.70 -6.68 14.88
CA ARG A 21 12.50 -5.22 15.03
C ARG A 21 12.75 -4.44 13.75
N LEU A 22 13.57 -4.97 12.83
CA LEU A 22 13.78 -4.41 11.49
C LEU A 22 12.63 -4.66 10.51
N LYS A 23 11.77 -5.65 10.79
CA LYS A 23 10.60 -5.98 9.94
C LYS A 23 9.43 -5.01 10.10
N THR A 24 9.26 -4.41 11.29
CA THR A 24 8.20 -3.43 11.52
C THR A 24 8.32 -2.19 10.62
N PRO A 25 9.50 -1.55 10.48
CA PRO A 25 9.66 -0.44 9.54
C PRO A 25 9.44 -0.84 8.07
N LEU A 26 9.83 -2.05 7.67
CA LEU A 26 9.55 -2.58 6.32
C LEU A 26 8.05 -2.62 6.03
N ILE A 27 7.27 -3.19 6.95
CA ILE A 27 5.81 -3.29 6.79
C ILE A 27 5.18 -1.90 6.74
N LEU A 28 5.72 -0.94 7.50
CA LEU A 28 5.20 0.42 7.57
C LEU A 28 5.49 1.22 6.29
N LEU A 29 6.71 1.08 5.74
CA LEU A 29 7.10 1.72 4.47
C LEU A 29 6.38 1.10 3.27
N ALA A 30 6.40 -0.24 3.15
CA ALA A 30 5.72 -0.96 2.07
C ALA A 30 4.19 -0.80 2.17
N GLY A 31 3.63 -0.87 3.38
CA GLY A 31 2.21 -0.64 3.63
C GLY A 31 1.78 0.81 3.38
N GLY A 32 2.62 1.78 3.72
CA GLY A 32 2.41 3.20 3.41
C GLY A 32 2.40 3.45 1.89
N ALA A 33 3.34 2.84 1.15
CA ALA A 33 3.33 2.87 -0.30
C ALA A 33 2.06 2.22 -0.89
N GLY A 34 1.63 1.09 -0.34
CA GLY A 34 0.37 0.43 -0.74
C GLY A 34 -0.86 1.29 -0.50
N LEU A 35 -0.92 2.02 0.63
CA LEU A 35 -1.99 2.98 0.93
C LEU A 35 -2.02 4.15 -0.05
N LEU A 36 -0.86 4.74 -0.35
CA LEU A 36 -0.75 5.81 -1.35
C LEU A 36 -1.16 5.32 -2.75
N GLY A 37 -0.81 4.09 -3.11
CA GLY A 37 -1.25 3.46 -4.36
C GLY A 37 -2.75 3.25 -4.42
N SER A 38 -3.36 2.85 -3.31
CA SER A 38 -4.82 2.71 -3.26
C SER A 38 -5.55 4.04 -3.38
N LEU A 39 -5.09 5.08 -2.69
CA LEU A 39 -5.65 6.43 -2.81
C LEU A 39 -5.55 6.94 -4.25
N THR A 40 -4.41 6.71 -4.92
CA THR A 40 -4.24 7.06 -6.34
C THR A 40 -5.30 6.38 -7.21
N MET A 41 -5.57 5.09 -6.98
CA MET A 41 -6.62 4.35 -7.71
C MET A 41 -8.02 4.92 -7.46
N THR A 42 -8.34 5.30 -6.21
CA THR A 42 -9.61 5.95 -5.88
C THR A 42 -9.79 7.27 -6.62
N TYR A 43 -8.75 8.11 -6.65
CA TYR A 43 -8.81 9.38 -7.39
C TYR A 43 -8.90 9.17 -8.90
N LEU A 44 -8.26 8.14 -9.45
CA LEU A 44 -8.43 7.76 -10.86
C LEU A 44 -9.86 7.29 -11.18
N LYS A 45 -10.49 6.53 -10.27
CA LYS A 45 -11.91 6.15 -10.41
C LYS A 45 -12.81 7.38 -10.36
N GLY A 46 -12.62 8.27 -9.39
CA GLY A 46 -13.38 9.53 -9.29
C GLY A 46 -13.19 10.44 -10.51
N MET A 47 -11.98 10.50 -11.07
CA MET A 47 -11.70 11.18 -12.34
C MET A 47 -12.50 10.55 -13.49
N THR A 48 -12.54 9.22 -13.58
CA THR A 48 -13.24 8.49 -14.64
C THR A 48 -14.75 8.70 -14.57
N GLU A 49 -15.33 8.72 -13.36
CA GLU A 49 -16.75 9.02 -13.14
C GLU A 49 -17.06 10.48 -13.48
N SER A 50 -16.23 11.42 -13.03
CA SER A 50 -16.42 12.85 -13.33
C SER A 50 -16.29 13.14 -14.84
N TYR A 51 -15.38 12.45 -15.51
CA TYR A 51 -15.22 12.50 -16.97
C TYR A 51 -16.45 11.95 -17.70
N ARG A 52 -17.03 10.84 -17.20
CA ARG A 52 -18.25 10.24 -17.75
C ARG A 52 -19.44 11.19 -17.65
N GLU A 53 -19.54 11.96 -16.57
CA GLU A 53 -20.68 12.86 -16.33
C GLU A 53 -20.55 14.21 -17.03
N ASN A 54 -19.36 14.82 -17.04
CA ASN A 54 -19.17 16.21 -17.50
C ASN A 54 -18.32 16.34 -18.77
N GLY A 55 -17.81 15.23 -19.32
CA GLY A 55 -16.89 15.23 -20.46
C GLY A 55 -15.49 15.78 -20.12
N LEU A 56 -14.64 15.91 -21.15
CA LEU A 56 -13.21 16.29 -21.01
C LEU A 56 -13.00 17.76 -20.62
N PHE A 57 -13.91 18.63 -21.05
CA PHE A 57 -13.78 20.09 -20.92
C PHE A 57 -14.74 20.72 -19.90
N GLY A 58 -15.69 19.95 -19.34
CA GLY A 58 -16.75 20.49 -18.48
C GLY A 58 -16.44 20.49 -16.98
N GLY A 59 -15.52 19.64 -16.52
CA GLY A 59 -15.29 19.44 -15.08
C GLY A 59 -13.90 19.89 -14.63
N VAL A 60 -13.80 21.06 -13.96
CA VAL A 60 -12.61 21.45 -13.18
C VAL A 60 -12.19 20.33 -12.21
N SER A 61 -13.16 19.56 -11.74
CA SER A 61 -12.99 18.33 -10.94
C SER A 61 -12.07 17.30 -11.59
N VAL A 62 -12.14 17.07 -12.90
CA VAL A 62 -11.32 16.06 -13.61
C VAL A 62 -9.84 16.43 -13.50
N TYR A 63 -9.49 17.71 -13.73
CA TYR A 63 -8.12 18.19 -13.61
C TYR A 63 -7.62 18.16 -12.17
N VAL A 64 -8.48 18.47 -11.19
CA VAL A 64 -8.15 18.37 -9.77
C VAL A 64 -7.87 16.92 -9.37
N TYR A 65 -8.71 15.96 -9.78
CA TYR A 65 -8.46 14.54 -9.49
C TYR A 65 -7.20 14.03 -10.18
N PHE A 66 -6.94 14.42 -11.43
CA PHE A 66 -5.74 14.03 -12.15
C PHE A 66 -4.46 14.56 -11.50
N THR A 67 -4.44 15.85 -11.13
CA THR A 67 -3.26 16.47 -10.50
C THR A 67 -2.96 15.85 -9.13
N ILE A 68 -3.99 15.58 -8.31
CA ILE A 68 -3.81 14.89 -7.03
C ILE A 68 -3.30 13.46 -7.25
N ALA A 69 -3.89 12.70 -8.19
CA ALA A 69 -3.46 11.34 -8.49
C ALA A 69 -2.00 11.29 -8.99
N ALA A 70 -1.61 12.22 -9.87
CA ALA A 70 -0.24 12.32 -10.37
C ALA A 70 0.77 12.60 -9.23
N LEU A 71 0.45 13.53 -8.33
CA LEU A 71 1.30 13.83 -7.18
C LEU A 71 1.45 12.62 -6.25
N LEU A 72 0.35 11.95 -5.92
CA LEU A 72 0.38 10.76 -5.07
C LEU A 72 1.19 9.61 -5.69
N SER A 73 1.10 9.43 -7.01
CA SER A 73 1.89 8.42 -7.73
C SER A 73 3.40 8.68 -7.63
N VAL A 74 3.83 9.94 -7.70
CA VAL A 74 5.24 10.31 -7.52
C VAL A 74 5.71 10.00 -6.10
N PHE A 75 4.90 10.32 -5.08
CA PHE A 75 5.23 9.99 -3.69
C PHE A 75 5.29 8.48 -3.45
N GLN A 76 4.34 7.73 -3.99
CA GLN A 76 4.31 6.27 -3.92
C GLN A 76 5.58 5.64 -4.49
N LEU A 77 6.05 6.11 -5.66
CA LEU A 77 7.28 5.63 -6.28
C LEU A 77 8.51 5.93 -5.40
N LYS A 78 8.58 7.11 -4.78
CA LYS A 78 9.68 7.44 -3.86
C LYS A 78 9.70 6.53 -2.64
N PHE A 79 8.55 6.32 -1.98
CA PHE A 79 8.46 5.43 -0.83
C PHE A 79 8.83 3.97 -1.18
N LEU A 80 8.43 3.50 -2.35
CA LEU A 80 8.77 2.15 -2.80
C LEU A 80 10.26 2.01 -3.11
N ASN A 81 10.87 3.02 -3.74
CA ASN A 81 12.31 3.03 -4.05
C ASN A 81 13.16 3.02 -2.77
N GLU A 82 12.84 3.87 -1.80
CA GLU A 82 13.50 3.89 -0.49
C GLU A 82 13.37 2.54 0.22
N ALA A 83 12.19 1.90 0.16
CA ALA A 83 12.00 0.58 0.73
C ALA A 83 12.87 -0.50 0.05
N MET A 84 13.07 -0.42 -1.27
CA MET A 84 13.93 -1.35 -2.02
C MET A 84 15.43 -1.09 -1.82
N GLU A 85 15.82 0.12 -1.42
CA GLU A 85 17.21 0.44 -1.07
C GLU A 85 17.58 -0.14 0.30
N VAL A 86 16.65 -0.08 1.26
CA VAL A 86 16.90 -0.52 2.64
C VAL A 86 16.66 -2.03 2.83
N TYR A 87 15.78 -2.64 2.04
CA TYR A 87 15.37 -4.04 2.21
C TYR A 87 15.46 -4.86 0.92
N GLU A 88 15.63 -6.17 1.08
CA GLU A 88 15.65 -7.08 -0.06
C GLU A 88 14.32 -7.04 -0.83
N GLN A 89 14.43 -6.85 -2.14
CA GLN A 89 13.30 -6.75 -3.05
C GLN A 89 12.37 -7.98 -2.99
N VAL A 90 12.94 -9.16 -2.73
CA VAL A 90 12.19 -10.43 -2.63
C VAL A 90 11.19 -10.44 -1.46
N GLU A 91 11.47 -9.74 -0.37
CA GLU A 91 10.55 -9.60 0.76
C GLU A 91 9.63 -8.38 0.60
N THR A 92 10.14 -7.29 0.01
CA THR A 92 9.43 -6.00 -0.07
C THR A 92 8.27 -6.02 -1.06
N ILE A 93 8.46 -6.59 -2.26
CA ILE A 93 7.41 -6.64 -3.30
C ILE A 93 6.14 -7.35 -2.82
N PRO A 94 6.19 -8.58 -2.26
CA PRO A 94 4.98 -9.28 -1.85
C PRO A 94 4.24 -8.55 -0.72
N ILE A 95 4.95 -7.91 0.20
CA ILE A 95 4.35 -7.09 1.28
C ILE A 95 3.64 -5.87 0.67
N TYR A 96 4.30 -5.17 -0.25
CA TYR A 96 3.68 -4.04 -0.95
C TYR A 96 2.43 -4.46 -1.73
N GLN A 97 2.50 -5.53 -2.52
CA GLN A 97 1.36 -6.02 -3.32
C GLN A 97 0.17 -6.45 -2.46
N SER A 98 0.43 -7.20 -1.37
CA SER A 98 -0.63 -7.59 -0.44
C SER A 98 -1.26 -6.38 0.26
N SER A 99 -0.46 -5.39 0.66
CA SER A 99 -0.99 -4.14 1.23
C SER A 99 -1.82 -3.33 0.24
N LEU A 100 -1.41 -3.28 -1.03
CA LEU A 100 -2.14 -2.58 -2.10
C LEU A 100 -3.51 -3.23 -2.35
N ILE A 101 -3.57 -4.56 -2.37
CA ILE A 101 -4.84 -5.30 -2.53
C ILE A 101 -5.77 -5.01 -1.33
N LEU A 102 -5.26 -5.12 -0.11
CA LEU A 102 -6.06 -4.87 1.10
C LEU A 102 -6.59 -3.44 1.13
N MET A 103 -5.75 -2.46 0.83
CA MET A 103 -6.16 -1.06 0.81
C MET A 103 -7.14 -0.78 -0.32
N ASN A 104 -6.98 -1.38 -1.50
CA ASN A 104 -7.95 -1.26 -2.59
C ASN A 104 -9.32 -1.87 -2.25
N LEU A 105 -9.35 -3.00 -1.54
CA LEU A 105 -10.59 -3.57 -1.03
C LEU A 105 -11.26 -2.64 -0.01
N CYS A 106 -10.49 -2.09 0.93
CA CYS A 106 -10.99 -1.11 1.90
C CYS A 106 -11.50 0.16 1.21
N ALA A 107 -10.76 0.69 0.24
CA ALA A 107 -11.14 1.87 -0.52
C ALA A 107 -12.37 1.63 -1.39
N GLY A 108 -12.52 0.46 -2.02
CA GLY A 108 -13.74 0.07 -2.73
C GLY A 108 -14.95 0.00 -1.79
N ALA A 109 -14.79 -0.66 -0.63
CA ALA A 109 -15.85 -0.77 0.36
C ALA A 109 -16.30 0.57 0.94
N ILE A 110 -15.37 1.50 1.18
CA ILE A 110 -15.66 2.81 1.79
C ILE A 110 -16.14 3.82 0.73
N VAL A 111 -15.43 3.94 -0.39
CA VAL A 111 -15.63 5.04 -1.35
C VAL A 111 -16.76 4.78 -2.32
N LEU A 112 -16.85 3.56 -2.85
CA LEU A 112 -17.90 3.19 -3.81
C LEU A 112 -19.19 2.73 -3.10
N ASN A 113 -19.18 2.69 -1.77
CA ASN A 113 -20.28 2.16 -0.95
C ASN A 113 -20.79 0.81 -1.48
N GLU A 114 -19.87 -0.04 -1.98
CA GLU A 114 -20.17 -1.37 -2.52
C GLU A 114 -20.88 -2.27 -1.50
N LYS A 115 -20.83 -1.93 -0.20
CA LYS A 115 -21.70 -2.54 0.82
C LYS A 115 -23.16 -2.60 0.39
N ARG A 116 -23.66 -1.59 -0.34
CA ARG A 116 -25.04 -1.53 -0.82
C ARG A 116 -25.30 -2.43 -2.02
N LEU A 117 -24.25 -2.80 -2.77
CA LEU A 117 -24.32 -3.71 -3.92
C LEU A 117 -24.35 -5.19 -3.48
N TYR A 118 -23.75 -5.50 -2.32
CA TYR A 118 -23.68 -6.86 -1.76
C TYR A 118 -24.66 -7.11 -0.60
N SER A 119 -25.32 -6.07 -0.07
CA SER A 119 -26.51 -6.26 0.75
C SER A 119 -27.64 -6.70 -0.15
N TRP A 120 -28.03 -7.98 -0.05
CA TRP A 120 -29.23 -8.53 -0.69
C TRP A 120 -30.48 -7.87 -0.06
N GLN A 121 -30.82 -6.67 -0.51
CA GLN A 121 -32.10 -6.01 -0.31
C GLN A 121 -32.56 -5.41 -1.64
#